data_AF-A0A2M7TKG2-F1
#
_entry.id   AF-A0A2M7TKG2-F1
#
_cell.length_a   1.000
_cell.length_b   1.000
_cell.length_c   1.000
_cell.angle_alpha   90.00
_cell.angle_beta   90.00
_cell.angle_gamma   90.00
#
_symmetry.space_group_name_H-M   'P 1'
#
loop_
_entity.id
_entity.type
_entity.pdbx_description
1 polymer ?
#
loop_
_entity_poly.entity_id
_entity_poly.type
_entity_poly.pdbx_seq_one_letter_code
_entity_poly.pdbx_strand_id
1 'polypeptide(L)'
;AAGTTNNVVTHDNGLLQTRTIDSKVWNGALVDYLASTTGYLPMYSNNLGTLTNSSIFESGGNVGIGTTSPGAKISLGSNSAGADTAETKISVWDNGTWHWGIGLAKNLAATHYGLGIYAYNTATSSPKLYVEDSGHVGINTVNPVSRLHLVDEVNSIGRGLTISQHTTDAAGTLVNLIKSRGTELSPTAVANGDYTGSTAAKNYDGTTYLTNGLLGYRVTGTVGTNNIPGEWYFAASTQSDMDPYTNGTVRMVINSSGNVGIGTTGPLDKLDVAGAIRVTANSAFSSGAGARFYRQSDLGTTIQGVTGTTSDFTLVTPTGQRLIDNPTGTNNVLLLPVATTGNVGIGTTGPATNLDLTASGAGGMVINQRADAATYSGLLYLKGSTQTYGIRNANGLLSFSYGATVNSGGGTAGMVMDTSGNVGIGTTGPDDKLHVFGTGNQILKLEASDDNLAQLELVGDNTGWAFSKRRGSDSDRLGLYAITSDSAATFSLELVTFLTNGNVGIGTTGPNTKLNIEAPNFGGVQLNAGATGDTTALYRFSTSANGLLGQLAYVGGTNQTLTGDQKGDIALRSEGRILFGSNGDNLAMTITSGNVGIGTTAPGNKLTVVGADVPSTMPTGLGY
;
A
#
# COMPACT_ATOMS: atom_id res chain seq x y z
N ALA A 1 55.30 123.18 29.49
CA ALA A 1 54.29 122.57 28.61
C ALA A 1 52.99 122.45 29.39
N ALA A 2 51.91 123.05 28.91
CA ALA A 2 50.58 122.93 29.52
C ALA A 2 50.08 121.49 29.30
N GLY A 3 50.13 120.67 30.36
CA GLY A 3 49.44 119.38 30.36
C GLY A 3 47.96 119.65 30.61
N THR A 4 47.12 119.34 29.63
CA THR A 4 45.66 119.37 29.80
C THR A 4 45.28 118.43 30.93
N THR A 5 44.68 118.96 31.99
CA THR A 5 44.09 118.19 33.09
C THR A 5 42.96 117.31 32.55
N ASN A 6 43.12 116.00 32.60
CA ASN A 6 42.05 115.05 32.30
C ASN A 6 41.30 114.72 33.60
N ASN A 7 39.99 114.95 33.61
CA ASN A 7 39.14 114.53 34.71
C ASN A 7 38.84 113.04 34.54
N VAL A 8 39.21 112.24 35.54
CA VAL A 8 38.83 110.82 35.60
C VAL A 8 37.64 110.66 36.54
N VAL A 9 36.69 109.84 36.13
CA VAL A 9 35.55 109.47 36.97
C VAL A 9 35.97 108.29 37.83
N THR A 10 36.04 108.49 39.14
CA THR A 10 36.35 107.45 40.12
C THR A 10 35.07 107.06 40.86
N HIS A 11 34.91 105.77 41.13
CA HIS A 11 33.81 105.26 41.95
C HIS A 11 34.34 104.93 43.34
N ASP A 12 33.83 105.61 44.36
CA ASP A 12 34.17 105.38 45.77
C ASP A 12 32.87 105.42 46.58
N ASN A 13 32.65 104.41 47.43
CA ASN A 13 31.44 104.28 48.26
C ASN A 13 30.09 104.40 47.52
N GLY A 14 29.95 103.85 46.31
CA GLY A 14 28.66 103.84 45.62
C GLY A 14 28.34 105.12 44.83
N LEU A 15 29.21 106.13 44.84
CA LEU A 15 29.02 107.42 44.18
C LEU A 15 30.09 107.63 43.09
N LEU A 16 29.61 107.98 41.88
CA LEU A 16 30.47 108.41 40.78
C LEU A 16 30.91 109.85 41.03
N GLN A 17 32.22 110.08 41.17
CA GLN A 17 32.79 111.41 41.39
C GLN A 17 33.93 111.70 40.39
N THR A 18 33.99 112.92 39.87
CA THR A 18 35.09 113.39 39.01
C THR A 18 36.24 113.85 39.89
N ARG A 19 37.39 113.18 39.82
CA ARG A 19 38.62 113.59 40.50
C ARG A 19 39.66 114.03 39.48
N THR A 20 40.33 115.13 39.76
CA THR A 20 41.47 115.61 38.99
C THR A 20 42.72 114.94 39.54
N ILE A 21 43.42 114.14 38.73
CA ILE A 21 44.64 113.44 39.14
C ILE A 21 45.85 114.10 38.47
N ASP A 22 46.93 114.29 39.24
CA ASP A 22 48.20 114.83 38.74
C ASP A 22 48.85 113.85 37.76
N SER A 23 49.18 114.35 36.56
CA SER A 23 49.91 113.64 35.50
C SER A 23 51.21 112.95 35.96
N LYS A 24 51.83 113.37 37.09
CA LYS A 24 53.05 112.76 37.64
C LYS A 24 52.83 111.43 38.36
N VAL A 25 51.61 111.08 38.74
CA VAL A 25 51.30 109.82 39.42
C VAL A 25 51.36 108.62 38.45
N TRP A 26 51.35 108.90 37.14
CA TRP A 26 51.39 107.90 36.08
C TRP A 26 52.65 108.14 35.24
N ASN A 27 53.58 107.19 35.25
CA ASN A 27 54.84 107.28 34.51
C ASN A 27 54.61 107.15 32.98
N GLY A 28 54.00 108.16 32.36
CA GLY A 28 54.04 108.40 30.91
C GLY A 28 52.80 108.11 30.08
N ALA A 29 51.77 107.40 30.58
CA ALA A 29 50.51 107.23 29.83
C ALA A 29 49.31 106.95 30.76
N LEU A 30 48.25 107.75 30.64
CA LEU A 30 46.91 107.24 30.91
C LEU A 30 46.65 106.16 29.85
N VAL A 31 46.15 104.99 30.26
CA VAL A 31 45.74 103.94 29.32
C VAL A 31 44.59 104.50 28.49
N ASP A 32 44.93 105.11 27.35
CA ASP A 32 44.01 105.83 26.49
C ASP A 32 43.17 104.84 25.67
N TYR A 33 41.89 105.17 25.53
CA TYR A 33 40.82 104.43 24.86
C TYR A 33 41.00 104.50 23.33
N LEU A 34 42.18 104.17 22.80
CA LEU A 34 42.45 104.27 21.35
C LEU A 34 42.23 102.95 20.58
N ALA A 35 41.99 101.83 21.28
CA ALA A 35 41.96 100.49 20.67
C ALA A 35 40.59 99.79 20.65
N SER A 36 39.51 100.35 21.24
CA SER A 36 38.20 99.68 21.25
C SER A 36 37.22 100.24 20.24
N THR A 37 36.53 99.36 19.51
CA THR A 37 35.53 99.70 18.48
C THR A 37 34.11 99.55 18.98
N THR A 38 33.17 100.35 18.45
CA THR A 38 31.74 100.33 18.83
C THR A 38 31.15 98.91 18.78
N GLY A 39 30.37 98.57 19.80
CA GLY A 39 29.71 97.28 19.94
C GLY A 39 30.53 96.24 20.71
N TYR A 40 31.86 96.39 20.85
CA TYR A 40 32.66 95.44 21.64
C TYR A 40 32.72 95.80 23.12
N LEU A 41 32.66 94.80 24.00
CA LEU A 41 33.02 94.99 25.42
C LEU A 41 34.55 95.06 25.53
N PRO A 42 35.13 96.03 26.26
CA PRO A 42 36.59 96.12 26.44
C PRO A 42 37.12 95.06 27.42
N MET A 43 38.33 94.52 27.16
CA MET A 43 39.07 93.62 28.05
C MET A 43 40.51 94.09 28.30
N TYR A 44 41.11 93.69 29.42
CA TYR A 44 42.55 93.87 29.66
C TYR A 44 43.35 92.91 28.76
N SER A 45 44.32 93.43 28.04
CA SER A 45 45.21 92.61 27.21
C SER A 45 46.23 91.87 28.07
N ASN A 46 46.76 90.76 27.53
CA ASN A 46 47.85 89.99 28.12
C ASN A 46 49.22 90.69 28.02
N ASN A 47 49.31 91.80 27.29
CA ASN A 47 50.52 92.63 27.17
C ASN A 47 50.32 93.95 27.93
N LEU A 48 50.88 93.98 29.15
CA LEU A 48 51.19 95.18 29.96
C LEU A 48 50.18 96.34 29.84
N GLY A 49 49.06 96.21 30.55
CA GLY A 49 48.25 97.37 30.99
C GLY A 49 47.42 98.07 29.91
N THR A 50 47.19 97.46 28.75
CA THR A 50 46.36 98.05 27.69
C THR A 50 44.95 97.44 27.68
N LEU A 51 43.92 98.26 27.37
CA LEU A 51 42.56 97.79 27.09
C LEU A 51 42.40 97.53 25.59
N THR A 52 41.77 96.42 25.21
CA THR A 52 41.50 96.03 23.81
C THR A 52 40.07 95.48 23.66
N ASN A 53 39.61 95.24 22.44
CA ASN A 53 38.31 94.60 22.18
C ASN A 53 38.26 93.18 22.75
N SER A 54 37.16 92.83 23.42
CA SER A 54 36.87 91.44 23.74
C SER A 54 36.37 90.66 22.52
N SER A 55 36.19 89.35 22.68
CA SER A 55 35.44 88.55 21.71
C SER A 55 33.93 88.80 21.80
N ILE A 56 33.45 89.56 22.79
CA ILE A 56 32.04 89.82 23.06
C ILE A 56 31.62 91.12 22.36
N PHE A 57 30.57 91.03 21.54
CA PHE A 57 30.01 92.11 20.75
C PHE A 57 28.50 92.24 21.04
N GLU A 58 28.02 93.41 21.42
CA GLU A 58 26.61 93.70 21.55
C GLU A 58 26.07 94.52 20.38
N SER A 59 24.93 94.09 19.86
CA SER A 59 24.17 94.86 18.87
C SER A 59 22.69 94.57 19.01
N GLY A 60 21.86 95.62 19.07
CA GLY A 60 20.40 95.50 19.14
C GLY A 60 19.86 94.72 20.35
N GLY A 61 20.61 94.65 21.46
CA GLY A 61 20.25 93.87 22.66
C GLY A 61 20.49 92.36 22.54
N ASN A 62 21.32 91.94 21.58
CA ASN A 62 21.84 90.59 21.44
C ASN A 62 23.36 90.58 21.64
N VAL A 63 23.89 89.52 22.23
CA VAL A 63 25.32 89.34 22.52
C VAL A 63 25.92 88.32 21.55
N GLY A 64 26.88 88.74 20.75
CA GLY A 64 27.75 87.89 19.95
C GLY A 64 29.03 87.55 20.72
N ILE A 65 29.46 86.30 20.78
CA ILE A 65 30.79 85.93 21.29
C ILE A 65 31.55 85.30 20.13
N GLY A 66 32.46 86.05 19.51
CA GLY A 66 33.17 85.66 18.29
C GLY A 66 32.40 85.93 16.99
N THR A 67 31.29 86.69 17.03
CA THR A 67 30.57 87.21 15.84
C THR A 67 30.13 88.64 16.08
N THR A 68 30.20 89.47 15.04
CA THR A 68 29.71 90.86 15.03
C THR A 68 28.28 90.99 14.51
N SER A 69 27.60 89.89 14.22
CA SER A 69 26.22 89.89 13.71
C SER A 69 25.36 88.87 14.45
N PRO A 70 25.05 89.10 15.75
CA PRO A 70 24.30 88.15 16.55
C PRO A 70 22.82 88.10 16.14
N GLY A 71 22.40 86.98 15.54
CA GLY A 71 21.01 86.73 15.12
C GLY A 71 20.07 86.28 16.24
N ALA A 72 20.60 85.90 17.40
CA ALA A 72 19.86 85.52 18.60
C ALA A 72 20.44 86.21 19.84
N LYS A 73 19.70 86.16 20.97
CA LYS A 73 20.08 86.82 22.24
C LYS A 73 21.51 86.55 22.68
N ILE A 74 21.96 85.31 22.48
CA ILE A 74 23.37 84.95 22.55
C ILE A 74 23.68 84.21 21.24
N SER A 75 24.63 84.72 20.47
CA SER A 75 25.13 84.09 19.25
C SER A 75 26.61 83.81 19.44
N LEU A 76 27.00 82.55 19.36
CA LEU A 76 28.41 82.16 19.45
C LEU A 76 28.97 82.09 18.02
N GLY A 77 30.18 82.61 17.83
CA GLY A 77 30.78 83.02 16.56
C GLY A 77 30.64 82.07 15.37
N SER A 78 30.74 82.62 14.15
CA SER A 78 30.87 81.82 12.92
C SER A 78 32.30 81.32 12.75
N ASN A 79 32.48 80.07 12.33
CA ASN A 79 33.74 79.61 11.75
C ASN A 79 34.16 80.60 10.66
N SER A 80 35.39 81.12 10.77
CA SER A 80 36.13 81.56 9.58
C SER A 80 36.02 80.47 8.52
N ALA A 81 35.81 80.87 7.26
CA ALA A 81 35.75 79.94 6.14
C ALA A 81 37.04 79.11 6.05
N GLY A 82 37.02 77.89 6.61
CA GLY A 82 38.12 76.93 6.56
C GLY A 82 38.51 76.39 7.94
N ALA A 83 38.27 75.09 8.15
CA ALA A 83 38.43 74.31 9.39
C ALA A 83 37.44 74.70 10.51
N ASP A 84 36.75 73.83 11.25
CA ASP A 84 37.00 72.44 11.62
C ASP A 84 35.68 71.66 11.77
N THR A 85 35.78 70.34 11.64
CA THR A 85 34.74 69.31 11.55
C THR A 85 34.00 68.98 12.85
N ALA A 86 34.27 69.68 13.95
CA ALA A 86 33.52 69.62 15.20
C ALA A 86 34.14 70.58 16.21
N GLU A 87 33.41 71.62 16.58
CA GLU A 87 33.91 72.57 17.56
C GLU A 87 32.89 72.73 18.69
N THR A 88 33.33 72.41 19.90
CA THR A 88 32.60 72.73 21.13
C THR A 88 32.51 74.25 21.25
N LYS A 89 31.31 74.80 21.11
CA LYS A 89 31.07 76.25 21.23
C LYS A 89 30.85 76.65 22.70
N ILE A 90 30.41 75.72 23.55
CA ILE A 90 30.25 75.90 25.00
C ILE A 90 30.82 74.67 25.71
N SER A 91 31.85 74.86 26.53
CA SER A 91 32.29 73.82 27.46
C SER A 91 31.44 73.84 28.73
N VAL A 92 30.92 72.68 29.13
CA VAL A 92 30.12 72.48 30.34
C VAL A 92 30.99 71.93 31.48
N TRP A 93 32.00 71.13 31.15
CA TRP A 93 33.02 70.68 32.10
C TRP A 93 34.36 70.45 31.40
N ASP A 94 35.42 70.85 32.07
CA ASP A 94 36.79 70.81 31.57
C ASP A 94 37.76 70.60 32.74
N ASN A 95 38.63 69.58 32.64
CA ASN A 95 39.72 69.36 33.59
C ASN A 95 41.12 69.36 32.95
N GLY A 96 41.23 69.84 31.71
CA GLY A 96 42.44 69.86 30.89
C GLY A 96 42.76 68.55 30.16
N THR A 97 42.11 67.43 30.52
CA THR A 97 42.24 66.12 29.83
C THR A 97 40.92 65.68 29.20
N TRP A 98 39.81 65.92 29.90
CA TRP A 98 38.47 65.60 29.45
C TRP A 98 37.64 66.86 29.36
N HIS A 99 36.91 66.99 28.25
CA HIS A 99 36.03 68.10 27.99
C HIS A 99 34.65 67.57 27.61
N TRP A 100 33.62 68.12 28.23
CA TRP A 100 32.21 67.90 27.87
C TRP A 100 31.60 69.22 27.46
N GLY A 101 30.95 69.25 26.30
CA GLY A 101 30.38 70.50 25.82
C GLY A 101 29.39 70.35 24.67
N ILE A 102 28.82 71.48 24.28
CA ILE A 102 27.82 71.61 23.22
C ILE A 102 28.45 72.39 22.07
N GLY A 103 28.23 71.91 20.85
CA GLY A 103 28.78 72.54 19.66
C GLY A 103 28.02 72.19 18.40
N LEU A 104 28.48 72.74 17.29
CA LEU A 104 27.94 72.43 15.97
C LEU A 104 28.84 71.42 15.27
N ALA A 105 28.24 70.48 14.55
CA ALA A 105 28.93 69.55 13.65
C ALA A 105 28.30 69.65 12.26
N LYS A 106 29.10 69.33 11.25
CA LYS A 106 28.64 69.16 9.86
C LYS A 106 28.72 67.68 9.48
N ASN A 107 27.72 67.22 8.74
CA ASN A 107 27.78 65.92 8.06
C ASN A 107 28.95 65.92 7.04
N LEU A 108 29.57 64.76 6.79
CA LEU A 108 30.70 64.63 5.84
C LEU A 108 30.33 65.07 4.40
N ALA A 109 29.04 65.01 4.04
CA ALA A 109 28.53 65.49 2.75
C ALA A 109 28.27 67.01 2.69
N ALA A 110 28.49 67.76 3.78
CA ALA A 110 28.40 69.21 3.89
C ALA A 110 27.04 69.86 3.55
N THR A 111 25.93 69.11 3.53
CA THR A 111 24.60 69.64 3.21
C THR A 111 23.79 70.05 4.43
N HIS A 112 24.03 69.44 5.60
CA HIS A 112 23.25 69.61 6.83
C HIS A 112 24.14 69.98 8.02
N TYR A 113 23.56 70.74 8.95
CA TYR A 113 24.17 71.08 10.24
C TYR A 113 23.42 70.39 11.37
N GLY A 114 24.13 70.11 12.47
CA GLY A 114 23.50 69.55 13.65
C GLY A 114 24.12 70.00 14.96
N LEU A 115 23.32 69.89 16.01
CA LEU A 115 23.72 70.16 17.38
C LEU A 115 24.32 68.89 17.99
N GLY A 116 25.56 69.00 18.46
CA GLY A 116 26.30 67.89 19.04
C GLY A 116 26.55 68.07 20.54
N ILE A 117 26.49 66.97 21.29
CA ILE A 117 27.16 66.82 22.58
C ILE A 117 28.50 66.15 22.33
N TYR A 118 29.56 66.81 22.74
CA TYR A 118 30.94 66.36 22.59
C TYR A 118 31.49 65.88 23.92
N ALA A 119 32.15 64.72 23.89
CA ALA A 119 32.99 64.24 24.97
C ALA A 119 34.31 63.75 24.35
N TYR A 120 35.41 64.47 24.61
CA TYR A 120 36.70 64.19 23.99
C TYR A 120 37.87 64.26 24.99
N ASN A 121 38.90 63.47 24.69
CA ASN A 121 40.26 63.59 25.22
C ASN A 121 41.17 63.82 24.01
N THR A 122 41.62 65.06 23.82
CA THR A 122 42.62 65.64 22.88
C THR A 122 42.83 65.09 21.45
N ALA A 123 42.11 64.06 20.99
CA ALA A 123 42.43 63.32 19.75
C ALA A 123 41.22 62.82 18.94
N THR A 124 39.96 63.02 19.37
CA THR A 124 38.79 62.61 18.56
C THR A 124 37.72 63.69 18.54
N SER A 125 37.23 64.01 17.33
CA SER A 125 36.38 65.15 17.02
C SER A 125 34.91 64.77 16.75
N SER A 126 34.49 63.52 16.97
CA SER A 126 33.09 63.14 16.68
C SER A 126 32.16 63.36 17.88
N PRO A 127 30.97 63.98 17.69
CA PRO A 127 29.99 64.12 18.76
C PRO A 127 29.47 62.76 19.24
N LYS A 128 29.24 62.63 20.55
CA LYS A 128 28.67 61.43 21.15
C LYS A 128 27.17 61.32 20.95
N LEU A 129 26.48 62.46 20.90
CA LEU A 129 25.10 62.59 20.44
C LEU A 129 25.06 63.73 19.43
N TYR A 130 24.46 63.49 18.26
CA TYR A 130 24.33 64.45 17.18
C TYR A 130 22.88 64.49 16.74
N VAL A 131 22.27 65.67 16.73
CA VAL A 131 20.93 65.89 16.18
C VAL A 131 21.06 66.77 14.95
N GLU A 132 20.85 66.18 13.79
CA GLU A 132 20.85 66.87 12.51
C GLU A 132 19.56 67.69 12.34
N ASP A 133 19.63 68.82 11.62
CA ASP A 133 18.49 69.69 11.27
C ASP A 133 17.34 68.94 10.54
N SER A 134 17.66 67.87 9.83
CA SER A 134 16.71 66.96 9.19
C SER A 134 15.92 66.06 10.16
N GLY A 135 16.28 66.09 11.45
CA GLY A 135 15.67 65.30 12.52
C GLY A 135 16.26 63.90 12.70
N HIS A 136 17.44 63.62 12.13
CA HIS A 136 18.20 62.40 12.37
C HIS A 136 19.06 62.54 13.64
N VAL A 137 19.10 61.48 14.44
CA VAL A 137 19.88 61.39 15.66
C VAL A 137 21.00 60.37 15.47
N GLY A 138 22.24 60.83 15.47
CA GLY A 138 23.43 59.99 15.49
C GLY A 138 23.98 59.84 16.91
N ILE A 139 24.31 58.62 17.32
CA ILE A 139 25.14 58.38 18.51
C ILE A 139 26.51 57.93 18.01
N ASN A 140 27.52 58.76 18.28
CA ASN A 140 28.90 58.56 17.83
C ASN A 140 29.04 58.50 16.29
N THR A 141 28.12 59.15 15.56
CA THR A 141 28.19 59.39 14.10
C THR A 141 27.54 60.72 13.75
N VAL A 142 28.10 61.43 12.77
CA VAL A 142 27.51 62.64 12.17
C VAL A 142 26.81 62.37 10.85
N ASN A 143 26.83 61.11 10.38
CA ASN A 143 26.18 60.67 9.14
C ASN A 143 25.12 59.59 9.44
N PRO A 144 24.07 59.92 10.22
CA PRO A 144 23.01 58.96 10.51
C PRO A 144 22.26 58.56 9.22
N VAL A 145 22.17 57.25 8.93
CA VAL A 145 21.43 56.72 7.75
C VAL A 145 19.98 56.35 8.06
N SER A 146 19.59 56.48 9.33
CA SER A 146 18.25 56.28 9.86
C SER A 146 17.98 57.35 10.91
N ARG A 147 16.69 57.62 11.21
CA ARG A 147 16.31 58.66 12.18
C ARG A 147 16.99 58.49 13.55
N LEU A 148 17.36 57.28 13.93
CA LEU A 148 18.29 56.98 15.01
C LEU A 148 19.35 56.03 14.47
N HIS A 149 20.63 56.41 14.50
CA HIS A 149 21.77 55.60 14.06
C HIS A 149 22.85 55.59 15.13
N LEU A 150 23.29 54.40 15.55
CA LEU A 150 24.33 54.22 16.56
C LEU A 150 25.53 53.57 15.89
N VAL A 151 26.72 54.15 16.06
CA VAL A 151 27.97 53.63 15.48
C VAL A 151 29.00 53.44 16.59
N ASP A 152 29.70 52.31 16.58
CA ASP A 152 30.92 52.13 17.35
C ASP A 152 31.97 51.44 16.49
N GLU A 153 33.21 51.90 16.61
CA GLU A 153 34.36 51.47 15.82
C GLU A 153 35.47 50.88 16.69
N VAL A 154 35.36 51.01 18.03
CA VAL A 154 36.53 50.89 18.90
C VAL A 154 36.40 49.82 19.99
N ASN A 155 35.23 49.23 20.25
CA ASN A 155 35.09 48.21 21.30
C ASN A 155 33.99 47.14 21.05
N SER A 156 34.11 46.01 21.75
CA SER A 156 33.11 44.92 21.80
C SER A 156 31.92 45.22 22.73
N ILE A 157 31.62 46.50 22.98
CA ILE A 157 30.46 46.88 23.79
C ILE A 157 29.16 46.66 23.00
N GLY A 158 28.09 46.27 23.69
CA GLY A 158 26.78 46.07 23.06
C GLY A 158 26.29 47.36 22.41
N ARG A 159 26.03 47.33 21.11
CA ARG A 159 25.32 48.39 20.38
C ARG A 159 23.84 48.01 20.29
N GLY A 160 22.93 48.93 20.58
CA GLY A 160 21.51 48.69 20.39
C GLY A 160 20.62 49.38 21.41
N LEU A 161 19.39 48.90 21.50
CA LEU A 161 18.36 49.37 22.43
C LEU A 161 18.18 48.35 23.56
N THR A 162 18.55 48.72 24.78
CA THR A 162 18.26 47.93 25.99
C THR A 162 17.04 48.55 26.68
N ILE A 163 16.00 47.74 26.90
CA ILE A 163 14.80 48.14 27.65
C ILE A 163 14.63 47.14 28.79
N SER A 164 14.69 47.59 30.04
CA SER A 164 14.54 46.73 31.22
C SER A 164 13.32 47.13 32.06
N GLN A 165 12.66 46.10 32.60
CA GLN A 165 11.59 46.22 33.58
C GLN A 165 11.92 45.31 34.76
N HIS A 166 11.67 45.79 35.97
CA HIS A 166 11.93 45.06 37.21
C HIS A 166 10.68 45.10 38.09
N THR A 167 9.70 44.27 37.75
CA THR A 167 8.39 44.17 38.43
C THR A 167 8.07 42.70 38.72
N THR A 168 7.11 42.47 39.61
CA THR A 168 6.56 41.13 39.92
C THR A 168 5.30 40.79 39.13
N ASP A 169 4.81 41.73 38.32
CA ASP A 169 3.68 41.51 37.42
C ASP A 169 4.08 40.73 36.15
N ALA A 170 3.08 40.32 35.37
CA ALA A 170 3.29 39.55 34.15
C ALA A 170 3.61 40.41 32.92
N ALA A 171 3.59 41.75 33.03
CA ALA A 171 3.84 42.62 31.90
C ALA A 171 5.34 42.66 31.57
N GLY A 172 5.66 42.86 30.29
CA GLY A 172 7.04 42.95 29.81
C GLY A 172 7.32 44.27 29.09
N THR A 173 8.60 44.51 28.79
CA THR A 173 9.05 45.62 27.96
C THR A 173 8.60 45.43 26.51
N LEU A 174 8.38 46.54 25.79
CA LEU A 174 7.86 46.52 24.42
C LEU A 174 8.68 47.41 23.49
N VAL A 175 8.78 46.98 22.24
CA VAL A 175 9.13 47.83 21.10
C VAL A 175 7.91 47.89 20.19
N ASN A 176 7.21 49.02 20.20
CA ASN A 176 5.96 49.17 19.43
C ASN A 176 6.25 49.62 18.00
N LEU A 177 5.78 48.84 17.04
CA LEU A 177 5.76 49.18 15.63
C LEU A 177 4.33 49.57 15.24
N ILE A 178 4.10 50.85 15.02
CA ILE A 178 2.76 51.39 14.74
C ILE A 178 2.74 51.90 13.31
N LYS A 179 1.78 51.40 12.53
CA LYS A 179 1.55 51.83 11.16
C LYS A 179 0.09 52.25 10.98
N SER A 180 -0.09 53.48 10.52
CA SER A 180 -1.32 53.97 9.89
C SER A 180 -0.98 54.49 8.50
N ARG A 181 -1.99 54.73 7.68
CA ARG A 181 -1.88 55.65 6.53
C ARG A 181 -2.30 57.05 6.98
N GLY A 182 -2.18 58.06 6.13
CA GLY A 182 -2.53 59.45 6.48
C GLY A 182 -1.44 60.14 7.31
N THR A 183 -1.85 61.00 8.23
CA THR A 183 -0.94 61.75 9.11
C THR A 183 -1.15 61.34 10.57
N GLU A 184 -0.22 61.69 11.46
CA GLU A 184 -0.33 61.42 12.89
C GLU A 184 -1.61 62.03 13.50
N LEU A 185 -1.99 63.24 13.07
CA LEU A 185 -3.20 63.94 13.52
C LEU A 185 -4.49 63.46 12.83
N SER A 186 -4.39 62.66 11.78
CA SER A 186 -5.53 62.15 11.01
C SER A 186 -5.18 60.79 10.39
N PRO A 187 -5.09 59.73 11.22
CA PRO A 187 -4.72 58.40 10.76
C PRO A 187 -5.84 57.81 9.91
N THR A 188 -5.45 57.09 8.87
CA THR A 188 -6.35 56.27 8.05
C THR A 188 -5.93 54.80 8.15
N ALA A 189 -6.87 53.90 7.88
CA ALA A 189 -6.64 52.47 8.00
C ALA A 189 -5.50 52.00 7.08
N VAL A 190 -4.71 51.06 7.58
CA VAL A 190 -3.80 50.26 6.74
C VAL A 190 -4.60 49.45 5.74
N ALA A 191 -3.96 49.02 4.64
CA ALA A 191 -4.58 48.17 3.63
C ALA A 191 -3.80 46.86 3.46
N ASN A 192 -4.43 45.90 2.77
CA ASN A 192 -3.78 44.65 2.36
C ASN A 192 -2.42 44.94 1.69
N GLY A 193 -1.37 44.28 2.14
CA GLY A 193 -0.01 44.45 1.65
C GLY A 193 0.83 45.47 2.40
N ASP A 194 0.26 46.29 3.29
CA ASP A 194 1.04 47.24 4.09
C ASP A 194 1.97 46.51 5.07
N TYR A 195 3.23 46.94 5.12
CA TYR A 195 4.18 46.49 6.14
C TYR A 195 4.03 47.33 7.41
N THR A 196 3.85 46.66 8.56
CA THR A 196 3.79 47.33 9.87
C THR A 196 5.18 47.66 10.40
N GLY A 197 6.13 46.75 10.17
CA GLY A 197 7.54 46.96 10.50
C GLY A 197 8.34 45.66 10.38
N SER A 198 9.67 45.78 10.46
CA SER A 198 10.60 44.67 10.29
C SER A 198 11.94 44.91 10.98
N THR A 199 12.62 43.82 11.33
CA THR A 199 14.05 43.82 11.66
C THR A 199 14.83 43.22 10.49
N ALA A 200 15.91 43.88 10.11
CA ALA A 200 16.68 43.54 8.91
C ALA A 200 18.16 43.36 9.26
N ALA A 201 18.76 42.28 8.77
CA ALA A 201 20.20 42.09 8.82
C ALA A 201 20.81 42.62 7.51
N LYS A 202 21.62 43.67 7.61
CA LYS A 202 22.39 44.23 6.48
C LYS A 202 23.87 43.92 6.65
N ASN A 203 24.49 43.43 5.59
CA ASN A 203 25.91 43.08 5.57
C ASN A 203 26.58 43.83 4.41
N TYR A 204 27.81 44.28 4.64
CA TYR A 204 28.61 44.93 3.61
C TYR A 204 29.29 43.87 2.74
N ASP A 205 29.10 43.92 1.44
CA ASP A 205 29.68 42.94 0.49
C ASP A 205 31.05 43.34 -0.07
N GLY A 206 31.60 44.47 0.39
CA GLY A 206 32.80 45.10 -0.18
C GLY A 206 32.50 46.37 -0.98
N THR A 207 31.23 46.57 -1.38
CA THR A 207 30.77 47.73 -2.15
C THR A 207 29.54 48.41 -1.55
N THR A 208 28.55 47.64 -1.09
CA THR A 208 27.28 48.16 -0.59
C THR A 208 26.76 47.31 0.58
N TYR A 209 25.85 47.88 1.36
CA TYR A 209 25.14 47.14 2.40
C TYR A 209 23.90 46.46 1.81
N LEU A 210 23.88 45.13 1.80
CA LEU A 210 22.77 44.32 1.31
C LEU A 210 22.01 43.66 2.46
N THR A 211 20.68 43.60 2.34
CA THR A 211 19.82 42.88 3.27
C THR A 211 19.87 41.39 2.95
N ASN A 212 20.39 40.54 3.84
CA ASN A 212 20.43 39.10 3.62
C ASN A 212 19.26 38.34 4.29
N GLY A 213 18.61 38.96 5.28
CA GLY A 213 17.46 38.39 5.95
C GLY A 213 16.56 39.44 6.60
N LEU A 214 15.27 39.13 6.66
CA LEU A 214 14.24 39.96 7.27
C LEU A 214 13.31 39.13 8.15
N LEU A 215 12.96 39.68 9.31
CA LEU A 215 11.79 39.28 10.09
C LEU A 215 10.81 40.45 10.08
N GLY A 216 9.56 40.23 9.66
CA GLY A 216 8.62 41.33 9.54
C GLY A 216 7.15 40.96 9.72
N TYR A 217 6.37 42.02 9.80
CA TYR A 217 4.92 42.00 9.99
C TYR A 217 4.25 42.67 8.79
N ARG A 218 3.26 42.01 8.21
CA ARG A 218 2.53 42.51 7.05
C ARG A 218 1.03 42.33 7.23
N VAL A 219 0.26 43.33 6.81
CA VAL A 219 -1.20 43.28 6.79
C VAL A 219 -1.64 42.44 5.60
N THR A 220 -2.53 41.49 5.84
CA THR A 220 -3.09 40.60 4.82
C THR A 220 -4.62 40.65 4.83
N GLY A 221 -5.23 40.35 3.70
CA GLY A 221 -6.68 40.30 3.58
C GLY A 221 -7.38 41.65 3.78
N THR A 222 -8.69 41.60 4.05
CA THR A 222 -9.52 42.81 4.15
C THR A 222 -9.45 43.40 5.55
N VAL A 223 -9.04 44.67 5.64
CA VAL A 223 -8.99 45.44 6.90
C VAL A 223 -10.38 45.98 7.23
N GLY A 224 -10.80 45.84 8.49
CA GLY A 224 -12.07 46.36 9.01
C GLY A 224 -11.95 46.83 10.45
N THR A 225 -13.03 47.42 10.99
CA THR A 225 -13.10 47.80 12.40
C THR A 225 -12.83 46.58 13.28
N ASN A 226 -11.85 46.68 14.18
CA ASN A 226 -11.40 45.60 15.06
C ASN A 226 -10.88 44.33 14.34
N ASN A 227 -10.58 44.39 13.04
CA ASN A 227 -10.06 43.25 12.28
C ASN A 227 -8.94 43.70 11.34
N ILE A 228 -7.71 43.38 11.71
CA ILE A 228 -6.52 43.61 10.88
C ILE A 228 -5.83 42.26 10.74
N PRO A 229 -6.19 41.45 9.73
CA PRO A 229 -5.49 40.20 9.49
C PRO A 229 -4.04 40.55 9.13
N GLY A 230 -3.11 39.82 9.72
CA GLY A 230 -1.68 40.05 9.56
C GLY A 230 -0.93 38.74 9.53
N GLU A 231 0.26 38.79 8.96
CA GLU A 231 1.17 37.67 8.89
C GLU A 231 2.53 38.04 9.48
N TRP A 232 3.19 37.05 10.06
CA TRP A 232 4.58 37.12 10.49
C TRP A 232 5.41 36.35 9.48
N TYR A 233 6.43 36.97 8.90
CA TYR A 233 7.19 36.37 7.81
C TYR A 233 8.69 36.39 8.06
N PHE A 234 9.34 35.36 7.53
CA PHE A 234 10.79 35.23 7.45
C PHE A 234 11.20 35.27 5.98
N ALA A 235 12.04 36.22 5.62
CA ALA A 235 12.58 36.37 4.28
C ALA A 235 14.09 36.15 4.29
N ALA A 236 14.59 35.49 3.25
CA ALA A 236 16.01 35.32 2.99
C ALA A 236 16.29 35.73 1.55
N SER A 237 17.13 36.75 1.39
CA SER A 237 17.44 37.38 0.11
C SER A 237 18.94 37.39 -0.14
N THR A 238 19.33 37.31 -1.40
CA THR A 238 20.70 37.57 -1.87
C THR A 238 20.84 38.96 -2.49
N GLN A 239 19.75 39.74 -2.53
CA GLN A 239 19.64 41.06 -3.16
C GLN A 239 19.11 42.08 -2.14
N SER A 240 19.43 43.36 -2.34
CA SER A 240 18.92 44.48 -1.54
C SER A 240 17.40 44.62 -1.72
N ASP A 241 16.64 43.86 -0.97
CA ASP A 241 15.19 43.79 -1.17
C ASP A 241 14.45 44.45 -0.01
N MET A 242 13.66 45.46 -0.34
CA MET A 242 12.77 46.17 0.59
C MET A 242 11.32 45.66 0.48
N ASP A 243 10.99 44.83 -0.53
CA ASP A 243 9.69 44.17 -0.68
C ASP A 243 9.87 42.66 -0.90
N PRO A 244 9.93 41.86 0.18
CA PRO A 244 10.25 40.44 0.09
C PRO A 244 9.20 39.59 -0.65
N TYR A 245 7.99 40.11 -0.86
CA TYR A 245 6.90 39.38 -1.50
C TYR A 245 6.97 39.47 -3.03
N THR A 246 7.43 40.60 -3.56
CA THR A 246 7.57 40.79 -5.02
C THR A 246 8.67 39.93 -5.64
N ASN A 247 9.74 39.63 -4.90
CA ASN A 247 10.87 38.85 -5.40
C ASN A 247 10.91 37.39 -4.90
N GLY A 248 9.84 36.91 -4.25
CA GLY A 248 9.74 35.51 -3.80
C GLY A 248 10.78 35.11 -2.76
N THR A 249 11.25 36.06 -1.95
CA THR A 249 12.29 35.82 -0.94
C THR A 249 11.72 35.36 0.41
N VAL A 250 10.40 35.44 0.59
CA VAL A 250 9.69 34.86 1.74
C VAL A 250 9.83 33.35 1.75
N ARG A 251 10.36 32.81 2.86
CA ARG A 251 10.60 31.37 3.03
C ARG A 251 9.66 30.73 4.03
N MET A 252 9.21 31.49 5.01
CA MET A 252 8.26 31.02 6.01
C MET A 252 7.27 32.12 6.36
N VAL A 253 6.00 31.75 6.52
CA VAL A 253 4.91 32.63 6.93
C VAL A 253 4.11 31.98 8.05
N ILE A 254 3.67 32.78 9.02
CA ILE A 254 2.58 32.43 9.93
C ILE A 254 1.43 33.39 9.63
N ASN A 255 0.33 32.87 9.10
CA ASN A 255 -0.81 33.71 8.73
C ASN A 255 -1.74 34.01 9.93
N SER A 256 -2.73 34.87 9.72
CA SER A 256 -3.69 35.27 10.75
C SER A 256 -4.59 34.13 11.29
N SER A 257 -4.66 33.00 10.59
CA SER A 257 -5.36 31.78 11.04
C SER A 257 -4.47 30.84 11.87
N GLY A 258 -3.21 31.22 12.09
CA GLY A 258 -2.22 30.44 12.83
C GLY A 258 -1.70 29.24 12.03
N ASN A 259 -1.75 29.30 10.70
CA ASN A 259 -1.15 28.28 9.83
C ASN A 259 0.27 28.69 9.46
N VAL A 260 1.18 27.72 9.45
CA VAL A 260 2.59 27.90 9.08
C VAL A 260 2.80 27.45 7.63
N GLY A 261 3.23 28.36 6.77
CA GLY A 261 3.70 28.06 5.42
C GLY A 261 5.22 28.01 5.38
N ILE A 262 5.80 26.99 4.74
CA ILE A 262 7.22 26.92 4.39
C ILE A 262 7.34 26.78 2.87
N GLY A 263 8.00 27.72 2.22
CA GLY A 263 8.07 27.80 0.75
C GLY A 263 6.75 28.23 0.07
N THR A 264 5.71 28.51 0.85
CA THR A 264 4.41 29.02 0.41
C THR A 264 3.97 30.20 1.28
N THR A 265 3.35 31.20 0.67
CA THR A 265 2.78 32.36 1.37
C THR A 265 1.28 32.21 1.63
N GLY A 266 0.64 31.14 1.14
CA GLY A 266 -0.79 30.88 1.32
C GLY A 266 -1.06 29.50 1.91
N PRO A 267 -0.63 29.23 3.16
CA PRO A 267 -0.76 27.90 3.75
C PRO A 267 -2.23 27.51 3.95
N LEU A 268 -2.64 26.36 3.39
CA LEU A 268 -4.01 25.84 3.48
C LEU A 268 -4.24 24.99 4.74
N ASP A 269 -3.18 24.38 5.25
CA ASP A 269 -3.17 23.55 6.46
C ASP A 269 -2.35 24.16 7.58
N LYS A 270 -2.45 23.59 8.79
CA LYS A 270 -1.69 24.08 9.97
C LYS A 270 -0.18 24.15 9.74
N LEU A 271 0.35 23.21 8.97
CA LEU A 271 1.69 23.25 8.42
C LEU A 271 1.60 22.87 6.94
N ASP A 272 1.87 23.82 6.06
CA ASP A 272 1.88 23.65 4.62
C ASP A 272 3.30 23.89 4.10
N VAL A 273 3.91 22.87 3.50
CA VAL A 273 5.29 22.93 3.00
C VAL A 273 5.28 22.72 1.49
N ALA A 274 5.55 23.78 0.74
CA ALA A 274 5.78 23.69 -0.70
C ALA A 274 7.21 23.19 -0.97
N GLY A 275 7.39 21.86 -0.89
CA GLY A 275 8.67 21.20 -1.10
C GLY A 275 8.77 19.86 -0.39
N ALA A 276 9.96 19.25 -0.43
CA ALA A 276 10.24 18.02 0.31
C ALA A 276 10.57 18.33 1.78
N ILE A 277 10.03 17.53 2.70
CA ILE A 277 10.39 17.57 4.11
C ILE A 277 11.37 16.42 4.38
N ARG A 278 12.58 16.75 4.84
CA ARG A 278 13.54 15.74 5.35
C ARG A 278 13.39 15.65 6.86
N VAL A 279 13.00 14.49 7.37
CA VAL A 279 13.03 14.21 8.81
C VAL A 279 14.15 13.22 9.11
N THR A 280 15.15 13.65 9.87
CA THR A 280 16.41 12.90 10.07
C THR A 280 16.38 11.93 11.25
N ALA A 281 15.29 11.90 12.02
CA ALA A 281 15.08 11.00 13.14
C ALA A 281 13.73 10.28 13.01
N ASN A 282 13.53 9.22 13.79
CA ASN A 282 12.26 8.49 13.82
C ASN A 282 11.12 9.45 14.17
N SER A 283 10.23 9.66 13.20
CA SER A 283 8.99 10.42 13.40
C SER A 283 7.92 9.45 13.89
N ALA A 284 7.70 9.41 15.20
CA ALA A 284 6.53 8.75 15.75
C ALA A 284 5.39 9.79 15.80
N PHE A 285 4.34 9.58 15.01
CA PHE A 285 3.09 10.31 15.18
C PHE A 285 2.39 9.75 16.44
N SER A 286 1.95 10.61 17.35
CA SER A 286 1.33 10.15 18.59
C SER A 286 0.07 9.34 18.27
N SER A 287 -0.08 8.20 18.93
CA SER A 287 -1.28 7.37 18.84
C SER A 287 -2.48 8.22 19.27
N GLY A 288 -3.36 8.58 18.32
CA GLY A 288 -4.61 9.31 18.59
C GLY A 288 -4.72 10.70 17.96
N ALA A 289 -3.63 11.30 17.48
CA ALA A 289 -3.67 12.54 16.71
C ALA A 289 -3.42 12.20 15.23
N GLY A 290 -4.49 12.06 14.44
CA GLY A 290 -4.39 11.67 13.03
C GLY A 290 -3.49 12.63 12.24
N ALA A 291 -2.25 12.22 11.99
CA ALA A 291 -1.38 12.90 11.03
C ALA A 291 -1.90 12.56 9.63
N ARG A 292 -2.47 13.55 8.96
CA ARG A 292 -2.95 13.44 7.58
C ARG A 292 -1.88 14.00 6.65
N PHE A 293 -1.32 13.17 5.77
CA PHE A 293 -0.46 13.62 4.68
C PHE A 293 -1.35 13.91 3.46
N TYR A 294 -1.69 15.17 3.24
CA TYR A 294 -2.32 15.62 1.99
C TYR A 294 -1.22 15.85 0.94
N ARG A 295 -1.40 15.32 -0.27
CA ARG A 295 -0.72 15.83 -1.48
C ARG A 295 -1.80 16.23 -2.46
N GLN A 296 -1.70 17.43 -3.01
CA GLN A 296 -2.59 17.94 -4.04
C GLN A 296 -2.25 17.22 -5.37
N SER A 297 -3.24 16.54 -5.95
CA SER A 297 -3.29 15.87 -7.28
C SER A 297 -2.66 14.46 -7.47
N ASP A 298 -3.54 13.52 -7.82
CA ASP A 298 -3.50 12.38 -8.77
C ASP A 298 -2.35 11.35 -8.82
N LEU A 299 -1.40 11.36 -7.89
CA LEU A 299 -0.48 10.24 -7.68
C LEU A 299 -0.53 9.82 -6.21
N GLY A 300 -0.79 8.54 -5.95
CA GLY A 300 -0.99 7.99 -4.60
C GLY A 300 0.10 8.42 -3.62
N THR A 301 -0.23 8.50 -2.33
CA THR A 301 0.68 8.84 -1.23
C THR A 301 1.97 8.02 -1.32
N THR A 302 3.01 8.59 -1.91
CA THR A 302 4.33 7.96 -2.01
C THR A 302 5.08 8.26 -0.73
N ILE A 303 4.90 7.42 0.29
CA ILE A 303 5.85 7.33 1.39
C ILE A 303 6.99 6.46 0.84
N GLN A 304 7.88 7.08 0.07
CA GLN A 304 9.01 6.39 -0.56
C GLN A 304 10.06 6.06 0.52
N GLY A 305 10.21 4.78 0.85
CA GLY A 305 11.41 4.30 1.52
C GLY A 305 12.64 4.64 0.69
N VAL A 306 13.68 5.15 1.32
CA VAL A 306 14.95 5.44 0.67
C VAL A 306 15.59 4.10 0.28
N THR A 307 15.88 3.93 -1.01
CA THR A 307 16.65 2.80 -1.56
C THR A 307 17.84 2.47 -0.67
N GLY A 308 17.89 1.26 -0.11
CA GLY A 308 19.06 0.75 0.63
C GLY A 308 18.90 0.45 2.12
N THR A 309 17.67 0.44 2.68
CA THR A 309 17.41 -0.12 4.03
C THR A 309 16.40 -1.27 3.97
N THR A 310 16.33 -2.09 5.01
CA THR A 310 15.77 -3.46 5.03
C THR A 310 14.27 -3.63 4.69
N SER A 311 13.51 -2.56 4.43
CA SER A 311 12.12 -2.59 3.90
C SER A 311 11.79 -1.25 3.24
N ASP A 312 11.32 -1.24 1.99
CA ASP A 312 11.05 0.00 1.22
C ASP A 312 9.62 0.55 1.43
N PHE A 313 8.67 -0.23 1.98
CA PHE A 313 7.29 0.20 2.23
C PHE A 313 6.63 -0.63 3.36
N THR A 314 6.16 0.03 4.42
CA THR A 314 5.38 -0.63 5.49
C THR A 314 4.14 0.19 5.87
N LEU A 315 2.94 -0.31 5.56
CA LEU A 315 1.69 0.22 6.14
C LEU A 315 1.40 -0.56 7.41
N VAL A 316 1.09 0.10 8.53
CA VAL A 316 0.90 -0.54 9.84
C VAL A 316 -0.44 -0.10 10.44
N THR A 317 -1.18 -1.01 11.07
CA THR A 317 -2.39 -0.68 11.84
C THR A 317 -2.05 0.20 13.05
N PRO A 318 -3.05 0.87 13.67
CA PRO A 318 -2.86 1.59 14.93
C PRO A 318 -2.35 0.72 16.09
N THR A 319 -2.45 -0.62 15.98
CA THR A 319 -1.96 -1.60 16.96
C THR A 319 -0.54 -2.09 16.67
N GLY A 320 0.15 -1.57 15.64
CA GLY A 320 1.53 -1.96 15.30
C GLY A 320 1.65 -3.15 14.34
N GLN A 321 0.55 -3.57 13.69
CA GLN A 321 0.52 -4.73 12.80
C GLN A 321 0.75 -4.34 11.34
N ARG A 322 1.76 -4.92 10.66
CA ARG A 322 2.08 -4.64 9.24
C ARG A 322 0.92 -5.12 8.34
N LEU A 323 0.50 -4.30 7.37
CA LEU A 323 -0.59 -4.52 6.40
C LEU A 323 -0.06 -4.73 4.98
N ILE A 324 0.99 -4.00 4.60
CA ILE A 324 1.71 -4.17 3.34
C ILE A 324 3.20 -4.07 3.62
N ASP A 325 3.99 -5.01 3.12
CA ASP A 325 5.46 -5.00 3.20
C ASP A 325 6.07 -5.19 1.81
N ASN A 326 7.08 -4.39 1.47
CA ASN A 326 7.92 -4.62 0.28
C ASN A 326 9.38 -4.86 0.71
N PRO A 327 9.80 -6.12 0.91
CA PRO A 327 11.18 -6.41 1.22
C PRO A 327 12.10 -6.09 0.03
N THR A 328 13.28 -5.57 0.34
CA THR A 328 14.27 -5.10 -0.65
C THR A 328 14.51 -6.11 -1.77
N GLY A 329 14.42 -5.64 -3.02
CA GLY A 329 14.72 -6.45 -4.21
C GLY A 329 13.56 -7.29 -4.76
N THR A 330 12.33 -7.09 -4.27
CA THR A 330 11.13 -7.72 -4.83
C THR A 330 10.12 -6.66 -5.30
N ASN A 331 9.39 -6.94 -6.39
CA ASN A 331 8.25 -6.12 -6.84
C ASN A 331 6.93 -6.62 -6.20
N ASN A 332 7.00 -7.26 -5.03
CA ASN A 332 5.89 -8.04 -4.48
C ASN A 332 5.21 -7.27 -3.34
N VAL A 333 3.91 -7.04 -3.47
CA VAL A 333 3.05 -6.51 -2.41
C VAL A 333 2.68 -7.66 -1.48
N LEU A 334 3.33 -7.77 -0.31
CA LEU A 334 2.91 -8.71 0.73
C LEU A 334 1.72 -8.13 1.49
N LEU A 335 0.49 -8.52 1.14
CA LEU A 335 -0.70 -8.22 1.95
C LEU A 335 -0.68 -9.10 3.20
N LEU A 336 -0.41 -8.53 4.37
CA LEU A 336 -0.66 -9.20 5.64
C LEU A 336 -2.11 -8.92 6.07
N PRO A 337 -2.86 -9.96 6.49
CA PRO A 337 -4.30 -9.90 6.68
C PRO A 337 -4.73 -8.86 7.73
N VAL A 338 -5.83 -8.16 7.43
CA VAL A 338 -6.48 -7.16 8.28
C VAL A 338 -7.50 -7.87 9.20
N ALA A 339 -7.38 -7.63 10.51
CA ALA A 339 -8.28 -8.02 11.61
C ALA A 339 -8.18 -9.48 12.12
N THR A 340 -8.78 -9.71 13.30
CA THR A 340 -8.60 -10.82 14.28
C THR A 340 -8.73 -12.26 13.77
N THR A 341 -9.02 -12.46 12.49
CA THR A 341 -9.15 -13.78 11.84
C THR A 341 -7.94 -14.16 10.96
N GLY A 342 -7.14 -13.20 10.48
CA GLY A 342 -5.93 -13.51 9.71
C GLY A 342 -6.17 -13.95 8.25
N ASN A 343 -7.27 -13.52 7.63
CA ASN A 343 -7.66 -13.93 6.27
C ASN A 343 -7.25 -12.92 5.18
N VAL A 344 -6.76 -13.41 4.03
CA VAL A 344 -6.37 -12.60 2.85
C VAL A 344 -7.44 -12.72 1.76
N GLY A 345 -8.12 -11.60 1.46
CA GLY A 345 -9.06 -11.50 0.35
C GLY A 345 -8.43 -10.88 -0.89
N ILE A 346 -8.57 -11.51 -2.07
CA ILE A 346 -8.20 -10.93 -3.37
C ILE A 346 -9.49 -10.81 -4.20
N GLY A 347 -9.96 -9.57 -4.38
CA GLY A 347 -11.22 -9.27 -5.08
C GLY A 347 -12.45 -9.14 -4.17
N THR A 348 -12.34 -9.49 -2.89
CA THR A 348 -13.41 -9.38 -1.88
C THR A 348 -12.95 -8.60 -0.65
N THR A 349 -13.91 -7.92 -0.03
CA THR A 349 -13.74 -7.20 1.24
C THR A 349 -14.20 -8.01 2.45
N GLY A 350 -14.73 -9.21 2.26
CA GLY A 350 -15.21 -10.10 3.33
C GLY A 350 -14.72 -11.53 3.14
N PRO A 351 -13.41 -11.80 3.29
CA PRO A 351 -12.86 -13.13 3.05
C PRO A 351 -13.41 -14.16 4.05
N ALA A 352 -14.16 -15.14 3.57
CA ALA A 352 -14.80 -16.16 4.38
C ALA A 352 -13.80 -17.21 4.91
N THR A 353 -12.62 -17.32 4.29
CA THR A 353 -11.54 -18.23 4.69
C THR A 353 -10.18 -17.54 4.61
N ASN A 354 -9.12 -18.18 5.11
CA ASN A 354 -7.78 -17.61 5.19
C ASN A 354 -7.21 -17.08 3.86
N LEU A 355 -7.67 -17.61 2.72
CA LEU A 355 -7.41 -17.07 1.39
C LEU A 355 -8.70 -17.13 0.57
N ASP A 356 -9.32 -15.97 0.30
CA ASP A 356 -10.57 -15.85 -0.44
C ASP A 356 -10.34 -15.07 -1.74
N LEU A 357 -10.49 -15.74 -2.88
CA LEU A 357 -10.31 -15.16 -4.21
C LEU A 357 -11.68 -15.04 -4.87
N THR A 358 -12.24 -13.84 -4.89
CA THR A 358 -13.60 -13.59 -5.36
C THR A 358 -13.66 -12.27 -6.12
N ALA A 359 -13.17 -12.25 -7.36
CA ALA A 359 -13.43 -11.13 -8.28
C ALA A 359 -14.34 -11.61 -9.43
N SER A 360 -15.33 -10.79 -9.83
CA SER A 360 -16.09 -11.06 -11.05
C SER A 360 -15.15 -10.96 -12.25
N GLY A 361 -14.85 -12.08 -12.90
CA GLY A 361 -13.93 -12.15 -14.04
C GLY A 361 -12.51 -12.65 -13.74
N ALA A 362 -12.21 -13.11 -12.52
CA ALA A 362 -10.92 -13.78 -12.24
C ALA A 362 -10.86 -15.17 -12.87
N GLY A 363 -9.87 -15.41 -13.73
CA GLY A 363 -9.56 -16.70 -14.35
C GLY A 363 -9.01 -17.79 -13.41
N GLY A 364 -9.30 -17.71 -12.10
CA GLY A 364 -8.85 -18.65 -11.08
C GLY A 364 -7.47 -18.34 -10.45
N MET A 365 -6.97 -19.29 -9.64
CA MET A 365 -5.63 -19.24 -9.05
C MET A 365 -4.64 -19.92 -10.00
N VAL A 366 -3.66 -19.17 -10.54
CA VAL A 366 -2.57 -19.74 -11.34
C VAL A 366 -1.45 -20.21 -10.40
N ILE A 367 -1.22 -21.52 -10.37
CA ILE A 367 -0.05 -22.11 -9.70
C ILE A 367 1.04 -22.31 -10.76
N ASN A 368 1.97 -21.35 -10.86
CA ASN A 368 3.03 -21.34 -11.86
C ASN A 368 4.02 -22.50 -11.72
N GLN A 369 4.82 -22.73 -12.77
CA GLN A 369 5.94 -23.69 -12.77
C GLN A 369 6.89 -23.45 -11.59
N ARG A 370 7.37 -24.53 -10.95
CA ARG A 370 8.39 -24.46 -9.91
C ARG A 370 9.70 -23.98 -10.53
N ALA A 371 10.27 -22.89 -10.00
CA ALA A 371 11.48 -22.29 -10.55
C ALA A 371 12.71 -23.24 -10.52
N ASP A 372 12.71 -24.18 -9.58
CA ASP A 372 13.75 -25.18 -9.35
C ASP A 372 13.45 -26.53 -10.02
N ALA A 373 12.34 -26.66 -10.77
CA ALA A 373 12.03 -27.86 -11.52
C ALA A 373 11.13 -27.55 -12.73
N ALA A 374 11.74 -27.51 -13.91
CA ALA A 374 11.09 -27.19 -15.20
C ALA A 374 9.96 -28.17 -15.61
N THR A 375 9.73 -29.23 -14.86
CA THR A 375 8.76 -30.27 -15.14
C THR A 375 7.51 -30.23 -14.26
N TYR A 376 7.49 -29.38 -13.22
CA TYR A 376 6.40 -29.34 -12.25
C TYR A 376 5.76 -27.96 -12.17
N SER A 377 4.43 -27.91 -12.06
CA SER A 377 3.77 -26.75 -11.45
C SER A 377 4.13 -26.67 -9.96
N GLY A 378 3.86 -25.54 -9.34
CA GLY A 378 3.71 -25.50 -7.89
C GLY A 378 2.66 -26.50 -7.42
N LEU A 379 2.72 -26.88 -6.15
CA LEU A 379 1.78 -27.82 -5.53
C LEU A 379 0.72 -27.06 -4.73
N LEU A 380 -0.53 -27.46 -4.90
CA LEU A 380 -1.55 -27.24 -3.87
C LEU A 380 -1.44 -28.37 -2.84
N TYR A 381 -1.04 -28.03 -1.61
CA TYR A 381 -0.97 -28.99 -0.51
C TYR A 381 -2.27 -28.99 0.29
N LEU A 382 -2.91 -30.16 0.41
CA LEU A 382 -4.04 -30.41 1.29
C LEU A 382 -3.53 -31.21 2.49
N LYS A 383 -3.18 -30.50 3.56
CA LYS A 383 -2.53 -31.08 4.74
C LYS A 383 -3.54 -31.29 5.86
N GLY A 384 -3.64 -32.54 6.34
CA GLY A 384 -4.22 -32.87 7.63
C GLY A 384 -3.14 -32.98 8.72
N SER A 385 -3.53 -33.40 9.92
CA SER A 385 -2.60 -33.59 11.04
C SER A 385 -1.57 -34.69 10.81
N THR A 386 -1.91 -35.69 9.99
CA THR A 386 -1.10 -36.90 9.78
C THR A 386 -0.65 -37.10 8.33
N GLN A 387 -1.34 -36.52 7.35
CA GLN A 387 -1.13 -36.77 5.93
C GLN A 387 -1.17 -35.47 5.13
N THR A 388 -0.46 -35.45 4.02
CA THR A 388 -0.53 -34.35 3.06
C THR A 388 -0.78 -34.92 1.67
N TYR A 389 -1.81 -34.41 1.02
CA TYR A 389 -2.07 -34.64 -0.39
C TYR A 389 -1.54 -33.47 -1.23
N GLY A 390 -1.12 -33.77 -2.45
CA GLY A 390 -0.64 -32.77 -3.40
C GLY A 390 -1.43 -32.84 -4.70
N ILE A 391 -1.89 -31.69 -5.19
CA ILE A 391 -2.43 -31.53 -6.55
C ILE A 391 -1.43 -30.70 -7.34
N ARG A 392 -1.01 -31.23 -8.50
CA ARG A 392 -0.02 -30.59 -9.37
C ARG A 392 -0.14 -31.05 -10.81
N ASN A 393 0.38 -30.24 -11.73
CA ASN A 393 0.84 -30.73 -13.02
C ASN A 393 2.29 -31.23 -12.90
N ALA A 394 2.55 -32.44 -13.38
CA ALA A 394 3.87 -33.05 -13.42
C ALA A 394 4.09 -33.68 -14.80
N ASN A 395 5.06 -33.16 -15.57
CA ASN A 395 5.36 -33.63 -16.93
C ASN A 395 4.12 -33.66 -17.85
N GLY A 396 3.21 -32.69 -17.72
CA GLY A 396 1.98 -32.66 -18.51
C GLY A 396 0.83 -33.50 -17.95
N LEU A 397 1.04 -34.30 -16.89
CA LEU A 397 -0.03 -35.02 -16.21
C LEU A 397 -0.57 -34.22 -15.02
N LEU A 398 -1.90 -34.11 -14.92
CA LEU A 398 -2.53 -33.68 -13.68
C LEU A 398 -2.50 -34.85 -12.70
N SER A 399 -1.86 -34.67 -11.54
CA SER A 399 -1.64 -35.73 -10.55
C SER A 399 -2.24 -35.39 -9.20
N PHE A 400 -2.99 -36.35 -8.64
CA PHE A 400 -3.46 -36.38 -7.26
C PHE A 400 -2.55 -37.33 -6.48
N SER A 401 -1.71 -36.76 -5.61
CA SER A 401 -0.63 -37.49 -4.95
C SER A 401 -0.87 -37.59 -3.45
N TYR A 402 -0.52 -38.72 -2.84
CA TYR A 402 -0.57 -38.93 -1.39
C TYR A 402 0.84 -39.02 -0.81
N GLY A 403 0.97 -38.72 0.49
CA GLY A 403 2.29 -38.68 1.16
C GLY A 403 3.21 -37.58 0.61
N ALA A 404 2.63 -36.48 0.10
CA ALA A 404 3.41 -35.35 -0.39
C ALA A 404 4.10 -34.64 0.77
N THR A 405 5.32 -34.14 0.58
CA THR A 405 6.02 -33.36 1.61
C THR A 405 6.14 -31.91 1.16
N VAL A 406 5.76 -30.98 2.04
CA VAL A 406 5.80 -29.53 1.77
C VAL A 406 7.23 -29.13 1.37
N ASN A 407 7.36 -28.34 0.31
CA ASN A 407 8.63 -27.88 -0.28
C ASN A 407 9.50 -28.96 -0.94
N SER A 408 9.04 -30.20 -1.00
CA SER A 408 9.68 -31.26 -1.78
C SER A 408 8.78 -31.63 -2.96
N GLY A 409 9.35 -32.03 -4.09
CA GLY A 409 8.58 -32.59 -5.21
C GLY A 409 7.99 -33.97 -4.91
N GLY A 410 8.02 -34.42 -3.65
CA GLY A 410 7.64 -35.77 -3.23
C GLY A 410 6.13 -36.02 -3.22
N GLY A 411 5.78 -37.30 -3.05
CA GLY A 411 4.42 -37.84 -3.07
C GLY A 411 4.24 -38.88 -4.18
N THR A 412 3.50 -39.95 -3.89
CA THR A 412 3.17 -40.99 -4.87
C THR A 412 1.88 -40.61 -5.58
N ALA A 413 1.89 -40.62 -6.92
CA ALA A 413 0.69 -40.38 -7.72
C ALA A 413 -0.29 -41.54 -7.52
N GLY A 414 -1.45 -41.26 -6.90
CA GLY A 414 -2.51 -42.24 -6.74
C GLY A 414 -3.46 -42.25 -7.93
N MET A 415 -3.78 -41.06 -8.44
CA MET A 415 -4.58 -40.86 -9.64
C MET A 415 -3.92 -39.82 -10.54
N VAL A 416 -3.87 -40.09 -11.84
CA VAL A 416 -3.39 -39.16 -12.85
C VAL A 416 -4.41 -38.98 -13.97
N MET A 417 -4.36 -37.81 -14.62
CA MET A 417 -4.97 -37.58 -15.91
C MET A 417 -3.90 -37.10 -16.88
N ASP A 418 -3.79 -37.78 -18.02
CA ASP A 418 -2.88 -37.39 -19.09
C ASP A 418 -3.47 -36.30 -19.99
N THR A 419 -2.69 -35.81 -20.95
CA THR A 419 -3.12 -34.78 -21.91
C THR A 419 -4.12 -35.28 -22.95
N SER A 420 -4.34 -36.59 -23.05
CA SER A 420 -5.35 -37.22 -23.92
C SER A 420 -6.68 -37.46 -23.20
N GLY A 421 -6.76 -37.08 -21.90
CA GLY A 421 -7.93 -37.24 -21.06
C GLY A 421 -8.15 -38.65 -20.53
N ASN A 422 -7.10 -39.48 -20.50
CA ASN A 422 -7.16 -40.82 -19.90
C ASN A 422 -6.85 -40.72 -18.40
N VAL A 423 -7.58 -41.49 -17.58
CA VAL A 423 -7.42 -41.51 -16.13
C VAL A 423 -6.70 -42.79 -15.71
N GLY A 424 -5.53 -42.62 -15.08
CA GLY A 424 -4.80 -43.72 -14.45
C GLY A 424 -5.05 -43.75 -12.94
N ILE A 425 -5.36 -44.92 -12.38
CA ILE A 425 -5.40 -45.17 -10.94
C ILE A 425 -4.32 -46.21 -10.62
N GLY A 426 -3.30 -45.81 -9.86
CA GLY A 426 -2.12 -46.64 -9.58
C GLY A 426 -1.10 -46.79 -10.71
N THR A 427 -1.33 -46.13 -11.86
CA THR A 427 -0.37 -46.01 -12.97
C THR A 427 -0.19 -44.55 -13.39
N THR A 428 0.96 -44.23 -13.98
CA THR A 428 1.25 -42.92 -14.59
C THR A 428 1.17 -42.93 -16.12
N GLY A 429 0.99 -44.11 -16.73
CA GLY A 429 0.76 -44.30 -18.16
C GLY A 429 -0.53 -45.07 -18.38
N PRO A 430 -1.70 -44.40 -18.38
CA PRO A 430 -2.95 -45.04 -18.74
C PRO A 430 -3.01 -45.29 -20.26
N ASP A 431 -3.20 -46.55 -20.67
CA ASP A 431 -3.36 -46.93 -22.08
C ASP A 431 -4.82 -46.79 -22.56
N ASP A 432 -5.76 -46.82 -21.62
CA ASP A 432 -7.21 -46.70 -21.83
C ASP A 432 -7.80 -45.51 -21.07
N LYS A 433 -9.04 -45.13 -21.41
CA LYS A 433 -9.76 -44.02 -20.77
C LYS A 433 -9.81 -44.13 -19.24
N LEU A 434 -9.90 -45.35 -18.71
CA LEU A 434 -9.71 -45.65 -17.29
C LEU A 434 -8.78 -46.86 -17.17
N HIS A 435 -7.56 -46.66 -16.68
CA HIS A 435 -6.59 -47.73 -16.42
C HIS A 435 -6.36 -47.87 -14.92
N VAL A 436 -6.83 -48.97 -14.33
CA VAL A 436 -6.56 -49.33 -12.93
C VAL A 436 -5.45 -50.38 -12.90
N PHE A 437 -4.30 -50.05 -12.32
CA PHE A 437 -3.11 -50.90 -12.35
C PHE A 437 -2.44 -51.02 -10.97
N GLY A 438 -1.87 -52.19 -10.67
CA GLY A 438 -1.09 -52.45 -9.46
C GLY A 438 -0.65 -53.90 -9.35
N THR A 439 0.11 -54.24 -8.31
CA THR A 439 0.68 -55.60 -8.12
C THR A 439 -0.24 -56.58 -7.36
N GLY A 440 -1.37 -56.11 -6.83
CA GLY A 440 -2.39 -56.94 -6.16
C GLY A 440 -3.61 -57.24 -7.04
N ASN A 441 -4.73 -57.63 -6.45
CA ASN A 441 -6.01 -57.71 -7.18
C ASN A 441 -6.55 -56.29 -7.41
N GLN A 442 -6.89 -55.95 -8.65
CA GLN A 442 -7.61 -54.71 -9.00
C GLN A 442 -9.10 -55.02 -9.00
N ILE A 443 -9.82 -54.57 -7.97
CA ILE A 443 -11.27 -54.77 -7.84
C ILE A 443 -11.96 -53.43 -8.07
N LEU A 444 -12.81 -53.36 -9.11
CA LEU A 444 -13.78 -52.28 -9.25
C LEU A 444 -15.02 -52.63 -8.41
N LYS A 445 -15.18 -51.98 -7.26
CA LYS A 445 -16.38 -52.15 -6.42
C LYS A 445 -17.46 -51.17 -6.87
N LEU A 446 -18.60 -51.70 -7.29
CA LEU A 446 -19.84 -50.96 -7.49
C LEU A 446 -20.80 -51.35 -6.36
N GLU A 447 -21.30 -50.37 -5.63
CA GLU A 447 -22.17 -50.59 -4.46
C GLU A 447 -23.33 -49.60 -4.52
N ALA A 448 -24.53 -50.10 -4.26
CA ALA A 448 -25.74 -49.32 -4.17
C ALA A 448 -26.46 -49.69 -2.87
N SER A 449 -26.98 -48.69 -2.16
CA SER A 449 -27.79 -48.89 -0.96
C SER A 449 -29.25 -49.13 -1.33
N ASP A 450 -30.03 -49.69 -0.40
CA ASP A 450 -31.46 -49.97 -0.60
C ASP A 450 -31.69 -50.95 -1.78
N ASP A 451 -32.87 -50.90 -2.41
CA ASP A 451 -33.20 -51.73 -3.58
C ASP A 451 -32.62 -51.17 -4.91
N ASN A 452 -31.56 -50.35 -4.83
CA ASN A 452 -30.92 -49.75 -6.00
C ASN A 452 -29.92 -50.72 -6.65
N LEU A 453 -29.61 -50.47 -7.93
CA LEU A 453 -28.77 -51.32 -8.75
C LEU A 453 -27.29 -50.93 -8.63
N ALA A 454 -26.42 -51.92 -8.45
CA ALA A 454 -24.98 -51.77 -8.69
C ALA A 454 -24.66 -52.46 -10.02
N GLN A 455 -24.30 -51.67 -11.03
CA GLN A 455 -24.31 -52.09 -12.43
C GLN A 455 -23.10 -51.59 -13.21
N LEU A 456 -22.51 -52.47 -14.02
CA LEU A 456 -21.61 -52.10 -15.11
C LEU A 456 -22.41 -52.16 -16.42
N GLU A 457 -22.41 -51.05 -17.15
CA GLU A 457 -23.14 -50.89 -18.41
C GLU A 457 -22.17 -50.82 -19.59
N LEU A 458 -22.47 -51.54 -20.66
CA LEU A 458 -21.76 -51.50 -21.93
C LEU A 458 -22.76 -51.08 -23.02
N VAL A 459 -22.72 -49.79 -23.38
CA VAL A 459 -23.75 -49.14 -24.19
C VAL A 459 -23.15 -48.64 -25.49
N GLY A 460 -23.82 -48.89 -26.61
CA GLY A 460 -23.61 -48.20 -27.89
C GLY A 460 -24.70 -47.15 -28.13
N ASP A 461 -24.88 -46.72 -29.37
CA ASP A 461 -25.71 -45.55 -29.69
C ASP A 461 -27.16 -45.56 -29.14
N ASN A 462 -27.76 -46.73 -28.84
CA ASN A 462 -29.08 -46.87 -28.18
C ASN A 462 -29.36 -48.25 -27.56
N THR A 463 -28.39 -49.17 -27.60
CA THR A 463 -28.55 -50.54 -27.11
C THR A 463 -27.30 -50.95 -26.38
N GLY A 464 -27.46 -51.83 -25.39
CA GLY A 464 -26.34 -52.24 -24.57
C GLY A 464 -26.61 -53.50 -23.79
N TRP A 465 -25.59 -53.89 -23.05
CA TRP A 465 -25.63 -54.97 -22.10
C TRP A 465 -25.24 -54.44 -20.74
N ALA A 466 -25.90 -54.95 -19.72
CA ALA A 466 -25.53 -54.59 -18.36
C ALA A 466 -25.38 -55.82 -17.47
N PHE A 467 -24.35 -55.77 -16.65
CA PHE A 467 -24.13 -56.71 -15.55
C PHE A 467 -24.53 -56.01 -14.27
N SER A 468 -25.62 -56.46 -13.64
CA SER A 468 -26.14 -55.80 -12.45
C SER A 468 -26.38 -56.79 -11.34
N LYS A 469 -25.96 -56.43 -10.13
CA LYS A 469 -26.58 -56.99 -8.92
C LYS A 469 -27.93 -56.31 -8.75
N ARG A 470 -29.00 -57.07 -8.53
CA ARG A 470 -30.32 -56.55 -8.17
C ARG A 470 -30.79 -57.17 -6.86
N ARG A 471 -31.34 -56.34 -5.98
CA ARG A 471 -32.18 -56.80 -4.88
C ARG A 471 -33.63 -56.74 -5.37
N GLY A 472 -34.26 -57.91 -5.46
CA GLY A 472 -35.71 -58.01 -5.38
C GLY A 472 -36.08 -58.50 -3.99
N SER A 473 -37.38 -58.61 -3.71
CA SER A 473 -37.94 -59.14 -2.46
C SER A 473 -37.34 -60.49 -1.99
N ASP A 474 -36.71 -61.27 -2.88
CA ASP A 474 -36.37 -62.67 -2.64
C ASP A 474 -34.88 -63.04 -2.87
N SER A 475 -33.94 -62.20 -2.42
CA SER A 475 -32.48 -62.44 -2.33
C SER A 475 -31.61 -61.71 -3.37
N ASP A 476 -30.35 -61.47 -3.00
CA ASP A 476 -29.30 -60.97 -3.88
C ASP A 476 -29.17 -61.87 -5.13
N ARG A 477 -29.24 -61.28 -6.32
CA ARG A 477 -28.98 -61.97 -7.60
C ARG A 477 -28.07 -61.16 -8.51
N LEU A 478 -27.32 -61.85 -9.36
CA LEU A 478 -26.57 -61.26 -10.47
C LEU A 478 -27.35 -61.48 -11.76
N GLY A 479 -27.64 -60.42 -12.51
CA GLY A 479 -28.38 -60.51 -13.77
C GLY A 479 -27.60 -59.93 -14.95
N LEU A 480 -27.85 -60.49 -16.13
CA LEU A 480 -27.49 -59.92 -17.43
C LEU A 480 -28.74 -59.36 -18.08
N TYR A 481 -28.68 -58.09 -18.47
CA TYR A 481 -29.81 -57.33 -18.98
C TYR A 481 -29.48 -56.82 -20.38
N ALA A 482 -30.48 -56.85 -21.27
CA ALA A 482 -30.43 -56.08 -22.51
C ALA A 482 -31.00 -54.69 -22.26
N ILE A 483 -30.34 -53.70 -22.84
CA ILE A 483 -30.76 -52.30 -22.80
C ILE A 483 -31.34 -51.98 -24.16
N THR A 484 -32.63 -51.68 -24.17
CA THR A 484 -33.45 -51.51 -25.38
C THR A 484 -33.90 -50.07 -25.59
N SER A 485 -33.57 -49.15 -24.66
CA SER A 485 -33.83 -47.71 -24.77
C SER A 485 -33.02 -46.89 -23.75
N ASP A 486 -32.71 -45.63 -24.08
CA ASP A 486 -31.92 -44.63 -23.35
C ASP A 486 -32.54 -44.11 -22.02
N SER A 487 -33.51 -44.82 -21.44
CA SER A 487 -34.14 -44.42 -20.18
C SER A 487 -33.79 -45.41 -19.07
N ALA A 488 -32.92 -44.96 -18.15
CA ALA A 488 -32.35 -45.67 -17.00
C ALA A 488 -33.36 -46.33 -16.03
N ALA A 489 -34.66 -46.27 -16.30
CA ALA A 489 -35.72 -46.74 -15.41
C ALA A 489 -36.56 -47.91 -15.97
N THR A 490 -36.31 -48.40 -17.20
CA THR A 490 -37.17 -49.45 -17.79
C THR A 490 -36.38 -50.49 -18.57
N PHE A 491 -35.54 -51.27 -17.88
CA PHE A 491 -35.00 -52.52 -18.43
C PHE A 491 -36.16 -53.49 -18.64
N SER A 492 -36.46 -53.83 -19.89
CA SER A 492 -37.69 -54.55 -20.21
C SER A 492 -37.57 -56.07 -20.02
N LEU A 493 -36.36 -56.63 -19.87
CA LEU A 493 -36.19 -58.08 -19.70
C LEU A 493 -34.84 -58.46 -19.05
N GLU A 494 -34.90 -59.18 -17.93
CA GLU A 494 -33.73 -59.88 -17.35
C GLU A 494 -33.50 -61.16 -18.19
N LEU A 495 -32.41 -61.18 -18.96
CA LEU A 495 -32.13 -62.26 -19.92
C LEU A 495 -31.53 -63.48 -19.23
N VAL A 496 -30.60 -63.26 -18.30
CA VAL A 496 -29.99 -64.33 -17.49
C VAL A 496 -29.95 -63.89 -16.05
N THR A 497 -30.34 -64.78 -15.14
CA THR A 497 -30.35 -64.59 -13.70
C THR A 497 -29.46 -65.63 -13.04
N PHE A 498 -28.61 -65.21 -12.10
CA PHE A 498 -27.82 -66.07 -11.23
C PHE A 498 -28.24 -65.80 -9.78
N LEU A 499 -28.88 -66.79 -9.15
CA LEU A 499 -29.23 -66.73 -7.74
C LEU A 499 -28.05 -67.16 -6.87
N THR A 500 -27.98 -66.64 -5.63
CA THR A 500 -26.95 -67.00 -4.65
C THR A 500 -26.97 -68.48 -4.23
N ASN A 501 -28.08 -69.18 -4.45
CA ASN A 501 -28.19 -70.64 -4.25
C ASN A 501 -27.61 -71.46 -5.43
N GLY A 502 -27.04 -70.80 -6.44
CA GLY A 502 -26.41 -71.40 -7.61
C GLY A 502 -27.39 -71.82 -8.71
N ASN A 503 -28.65 -71.37 -8.68
CA ASN A 503 -29.60 -71.59 -9.77
C ASN A 503 -29.43 -70.51 -10.85
N VAL A 504 -29.45 -70.93 -12.11
CA VAL A 504 -29.37 -70.04 -13.28
C VAL A 504 -30.71 -70.02 -13.99
N GLY A 505 -31.26 -68.82 -14.19
CA GLY A 505 -32.45 -68.55 -14.99
C GLY A 505 -32.06 -67.98 -16.34
N ILE A 506 -32.66 -68.42 -17.44
CA ILE A 506 -32.62 -67.72 -18.73
C ILE A 506 -34.05 -67.35 -19.09
N GLY A 507 -34.34 -66.05 -19.22
CA GLY A 507 -35.68 -65.51 -19.44
C GLY A 507 -36.64 -65.57 -18.22
N THR A 508 -36.12 -65.92 -17.04
CA THR A 508 -36.89 -66.03 -15.79
C THR A 508 -36.05 -65.57 -14.60
N THR A 509 -36.66 -64.81 -13.67
CA THR A 509 -35.98 -64.25 -12.49
C THR A 509 -36.06 -65.15 -11.26
N GLY A 510 -36.85 -66.22 -11.31
CA GLY A 510 -37.11 -67.14 -10.19
C GLY A 510 -36.83 -68.61 -10.54
N PRO A 511 -35.60 -68.97 -10.96
CA PRO A 511 -35.28 -70.36 -11.30
C PRO A 511 -35.39 -71.28 -10.06
N ASN A 512 -36.30 -72.25 -10.11
CA ASN A 512 -36.51 -73.24 -9.03
C ASN A 512 -35.65 -74.52 -9.18
N THR A 513 -34.88 -74.62 -10.27
CA THR A 513 -33.90 -75.69 -10.53
C THR A 513 -32.55 -75.09 -10.89
N LYS A 514 -31.50 -75.92 -10.98
CA LYS A 514 -30.13 -75.45 -11.25
C LYS A 514 -29.99 -74.68 -12.56
N LEU A 515 -30.76 -75.04 -13.58
CA LEU A 515 -30.92 -74.29 -14.82
C LEU A 515 -32.39 -74.29 -15.21
N ASN A 516 -33.06 -73.14 -15.10
CA ASN A 516 -34.42 -72.93 -15.55
C ASN A 516 -34.39 -72.00 -16.77
N ILE A 517 -34.93 -72.44 -17.90
CA ILE A 517 -34.97 -71.63 -19.12
C ILE A 517 -36.46 -71.44 -19.45
N GLU A 518 -36.91 -70.21 -19.46
CA GLU A 518 -38.30 -69.84 -19.69
C GLU A 518 -38.35 -68.86 -20.85
N ALA A 519 -39.21 -69.13 -21.84
CA ALA A 519 -39.44 -68.22 -22.95
C ALA A 519 -40.89 -68.38 -23.42
N PRO A 520 -41.55 -67.30 -23.90
CA PRO A 520 -42.92 -67.36 -24.39
C PRO A 520 -43.09 -68.32 -25.59
N ASN A 521 -42.01 -68.61 -26.33
CA ASN A 521 -41.92 -69.65 -27.35
C ASN A 521 -40.60 -70.42 -27.17
N PHE A 522 -40.61 -71.55 -26.45
CA PHE A 522 -39.40 -72.33 -26.17
C PHE A 522 -38.94 -73.14 -27.39
N GLY A 523 -37.94 -72.65 -28.12
CA GLY A 523 -37.36 -73.32 -29.30
C GLY A 523 -36.47 -74.54 -29.00
N GLY A 524 -36.38 -74.96 -27.72
CA GLY A 524 -35.45 -75.99 -27.25
C GLY A 524 -34.06 -75.44 -26.90
N VAL A 525 -33.28 -76.22 -26.15
CA VAL A 525 -31.86 -75.93 -25.88
C VAL A 525 -31.04 -76.64 -26.95
N GLN A 526 -30.42 -75.89 -27.85
CA GLN A 526 -29.49 -76.45 -28.83
C GLN A 526 -28.09 -76.55 -28.21
N LEU A 527 -27.61 -77.78 -27.97
CA LEU A 527 -26.20 -78.04 -27.68
C LEU A 527 -25.50 -78.44 -28.98
N ASN A 528 -24.67 -77.54 -29.52
CA ASN A 528 -23.87 -77.81 -30.71
C ASN A 528 -22.55 -78.48 -30.31
N ALA A 529 -22.30 -79.71 -30.76
CA ALA A 529 -20.96 -80.29 -30.76
C ALA A 529 -20.19 -79.61 -31.91
N GLY A 530 -19.07 -78.95 -31.59
CA GLY A 530 -18.32 -78.08 -32.51
C GLY A 530 -17.53 -78.79 -33.61
N ALA A 531 -18.14 -79.73 -34.35
CA ALA A 531 -17.58 -80.27 -35.58
C ALA A 531 -18.66 -80.30 -36.68
N THR A 532 -18.29 -79.82 -37.85
CA THR A 532 -19.11 -79.83 -39.08
C THR A 532 -19.65 -81.23 -39.36
N GLY A 533 -20.95 -81.45 -39.19
CA GLY A 533 -21.66 -82.56 -39.81
C GLY A 533 -22.28 -83.63 -38.89
N ASP A 534 -22.09 -83.59 -37.57
CA ASP A 534 -22.74 -84.57 -36.66
C ASP A 534 -23.53 -83.88 -35.55
N THR A 535 -24.86 -84.00 -35.62
CA THR A 535 -25.81 -83.53 -34.62
C THR A 535 -26.00 -84.58 -33.53
N THR A 536 -25.34 -84.43 -32.38
CA THR A 536 -25.97 -84.78 -31.09
C THR A 536 -25.31 -84.07 -29.91
N ALA A 537 -26.12 -83.42 -29.09
CA ALA A 537 -25.98 -83.47 -27.64
C ALA A 537 -27.34 -83.21 -26.96
N LEU A 538 -27.72 -84.16 -26.12
CA LEU A 538 -28.94 -84.32 -25.33
C LEU A 538 -29.33 -83.09 -24.47
N TYR A 539 -30.63 -82.90 -24.23
CA TYR A 539 -31.12 -82.26 -22.99
C TYR A 539 -32.32 -83.01 -22.38
N ARG A 540 -32.21 -83.33 -21.08
CA ARG A 540 -33.27 -83.79 -20.17
C ARG A 540 -33.94 -82.57 -19.53
N PHE A 541 -35.27 -82.59 -19.35
CA PHE A 541 -35.93 -81.77 -18.32
C PHE A 541 -36.96 -82.59 -17.53
N SER A 542 -36.91 -82.40 -16.21
CA SER A 542 -37.90 -82.81 -15.21
C SER A 542 -38.69 -81.56 -14.86
N THR A 543 -40.02 -81.63 -14.71
CA THR A 543 -40.73 -80.84 -13.67
C THR A 543 -42.07 -81.44 -13.21
N SER A 544 -42.31 -81.21 -11.92
CA SER A 544 -43.55 -81.04 -11.15
C SER A 544 -44.71 -82.06 -11.17
N ALA A 545 -45.02 -82.49 -9.95
CA ALA A 545 -46.31 -82.86 -9.35
C ALA A 545 -47.09 -84.10 -9.84
N ASN A 546 -47.02 -84.58 -11.08
CA ASN A 546 -47.75 -85.82 -11.45
C ASN A 546 -47.03 -86.64 -12.54
N GLY A 547 -46.09 -87.48 -12.10
CA GLY A 547 -45.66 -88.74 -12.71
C GLY A 547 -45.59 -88.86 -14.24
N LEU A 548 -44.44 -88.52 -14.83
CA LEU A 548 -43.94 -89.19 -16.03
C LEU A 548 -42.40 -89.13 -16.07
N LEU A 549 -41.75 -90.30 -16.14
CA LEU A 549 -40.29 -90.44 -16.22
C LEU A 549 -39.85 -90.55 -17.69
N GLY A 550 -39.23 -89.49 -18.22
CA GLY A 550 -38.32 -89.53 -19.38
C GLY A 550 -38.94 -89.83 -20.74
N GLN A 551 -39.17 -88.79 -21.54
CA GLN A 551 -39.34 -88.92 -22.99
C GLN A 551 -38.16 -88.25 -23.70
N LEU A 552 -37.42 -89.02 -24.50
CA LEU A 552 -36.48 -88.51 -25.50
C LEU A 552 -37.29 -88.26 -26.77
N ALA A 553 -37.68 -87.01 -27.03
CA ALA A 553 -38.48 -86.63 -28.18
C ALA A 553 -37.72 -85.63 -29.06
N TYR A 554 -37.49 -85.99 -30.32
CA TYR A 554 -37.15 -85.04 -31.39
C TYR A 554 -38.33 -84.92 -32.35
N VAL A 555 -38.58 -83.70 -32.82
CA VAL A 555 -39.49 -83.37 -33.91
C VAL A 555 -38.66 -83.19 -35.19
N GLY A 556 -38.79 -84.14 -36.14
CA GLY A 556 -38.41 -83.93 -37.54
C GLY A 556 -37.88 -85.17 -38.27
N GLY A 557 -38.77 -85.97 -38.85
CA GLY A 557 -38.41 -87.02 -39.84
C GLY A 557 -38.59 -88.47 -39.35
N THR A 558 -39.72 -89.08 -39.74
CA THR A 558 -40.10 -90.50 -39.65
C THR A 558 -39.38 -91.41 -38.63
N ASN A 559 -39.90 -91.41 -37.40
CA ASN A 559 -40.02 -92.55 -36.48
C ASN A 559 -38.76 -93.31 -36.03
N GLN A 560 -37.63 -92.65 -35.72
CA GLN A 560 -36.53 -93.24 -34.93
C GLN A 560 -35.90 -92.24 -33.95
N THR A 561 -35.40 -92.74 -32.80
CA THR A 561 -34.83 -91.95 -31.68
C THR A 561 -33.34 -91.62 -31.85
N LEU A 562 -32.65 -92.35 -32.72
CA LEU A 562 -31.30 -92.02 -33.19
C LEU A 562 -31.38 -91.77 -34.70
N THR A 563 -30.88 -90.62 -35.14
CA THR A 563 -30.68 -90.32 -36.55
C THR A 563 -29.26 -90.74 -36.93
N GLY A 564 -29.11 -91.65 -37.90
CA GLY A 564 -27.79 -92.15 -38.32
C GLY A 564 -27.38 -93.51 -37.73
N ASP A 565 -28.32 -94.26 -37.14
CA ASP A 565 -28.06 -95.61 -36.63
C ASP A 565 -27.36 -96.48 -37.67
N GLN A 566 -26.24 -97.04 -37.26
CA GLN A 566 -25.51 -98.03 -38.03
C GLN A 566 -25.76 -99.42 -37.46
N LYS A 567 -25.30 -100.43 -38.19
CA LYS A 567 -25.39 -101.85 -37.86
C LYS A 567 -24.95 -102.12 -36.40
N GLY A 568 -25.89 -102.40 -35.50
CA GLY A 568 -25.63 -102.77 -34.09
C GLY A 568 -26.28 -101.87 -33.04
N ASP A 569 -26.94 -100.79 -33.44
CA ASP A 569 -27.54 -99.83 -32.51
C ASP A 569 -28.92 -100.27 -31.97
N ILE A 570 -29.29 -99.71 -30.80
CA ILE A 570 -30.58 -99.93 -30.14
C ILE A 570 -31.54 -98.80 -30.52
N ALA A 571 -32.54 -99.08 -31.35
CA ALA A 571 -33.56 -98.11 -31.72
C ALA A 571 -34.79 -98.21 -30.80
N LEU A 572 -35.07 -97.15 -30.05
CA LEU A 572 -36.31 -96.99 -29.29
C LEU A 572 -37.34 -96.27 -30.18
N ARG A 573 -38.53 -96.84 -30.39
CA ARG A 573 -39.61 -96.20 -31.17
C ARG A 573 -40.70 -95.66 -30.26
N SER A 574 -41.31 -94.56 -30.68
CA SER A 574 -42.45 -93.91 -30.01
C SER A 574 -43.69 -94.81 -29.84
N GLU A 575 -43.76 -95.91 -30.59
CA GLU A 575 -44.84 -96.92 -30.54
C GLU A 575 -44.60 -98.02 -29.48
N GLY A 576 -43.71 -97.79 -28.51
CA GLY A 576 -43.44 -98.74 -27.42
C GLY A 576 -42.60 -99.95 -27.84
N ARG A 577 -41.83 -99.85 -28.92
CA ARG A 577 -40.95 -100.90 -29.42
C ARG A 577 -39.48 -100.60 -29.15
N ILE A 578 -38.74 -101.62 -28.71
CA ILE A 578 -37.27 -101.64 -28.72
C ILE A 578 -36.84 -102.56 -29.86
N LEU A 579 -36.06 -102.03 -30.80
CA LEU A 579 -35.57 -102.78 -31.96
C LEU A 579 -34.05 -102.89 -31.90
N PHE A 580 -33.55 -104.11 -32.12
CA PHE A 580 -32.15 -104.41 -32.38
C PHE A 580 -32.06 -104.84 -33.84
N GLY A 581 -31.34 -104.10 -34.68
CA GLY A 581 -31.26 -104.36 -36.13
C GLY A 581 -30.15 -105.36 -36.51
N SER A 582 -30.37 -106.18 -37.54
CA SER A 582 -29.31 -106.88 -38.29
C SER A 582 -29.38 -106.49 -39.78
N ASN A 583 -28.28 -106.66 -40.52
CA ASN A 583 -28.16 -106.21 -41.92
C ASN A 583 -29.29 -106.77 -42.82
N GLY A 584 -29.92 -105.90 -43.63
CA GLY A 584 -30.81 -106.30 -44.73
C GLY A 584 -32.29 -106.49 -44.38
N ASP A 585 -32.92 -105.49 -43.76
CA ASP A 585 -34.35 -105.42 -43.40
C ASP A 585 -34.90 -106.53 -42.47
N ASN A 586 -34.04 -107.42 -41.97
CA ASN A 586 -34.39 -108.42 -40.97
C ASN A 586 -34.08 -107.93 -39.53
N LEU A 587 -35.13 -107.78 -38.73
CA LEU A 587 -35.07 -107.34 -37.34
C LEU A 587 -34.50 -108.43 -36.42
N ALA A 588 -33.41 -108.17 -35.72
CA ALA A 588 -32.76 -109.15 -34.84
C ALA A 588 -33.59 -109.39 -33.59
N MET A 589 -34.12 -108.34 -32.96
CA MET A 589 -35.04 -108.45 -31.83
C MET A 589 -36.01 -107.27 -31.78
N THR A 590 -37.31 -107.56 -31.63
CA THR A 590 -38.43 -106.64 -31.44
C THR A 590 -39.05 -106.92 -30.09
N ILE A 591 -39.21 -105.93 -29.22
CA ILE A 591 -40.12 -106.05 -28.07
C ILE A 591 -41.40 -105.28 -28.39
N THR A 592 -42.55 -105.94 -28.38
CA THR A 592 -43.86 -105.30 -28.60
C THR A 592 -44.91 -105.96 -27.70
N SER A 593 -45.77 -105.15 -27.08
CA SER A 593 -46.87 -105.64 -26.22
C SER A 593 -46.44 -106.60 -25.09
N GLY A 594 -45.23 -106.42 -24.55
CA GLY A 594 -44.68 -107.25 -23.47
C GLY A 594 -44.18 -108.63 -23.93
N ASN A 595 -44.01 -108.83 -25.24
CA ASN A 595 -43.45 -110.02 -25.87
C ASN A 595 -42.13 -109.67 -26.57
N VAL A 596 -41.16 -110.57 -26.52
CA VAL A 596 -39.85 -110.46 -27.20
C VAL A 596 -39.87 -111.33 -28.46
N GLY A 597 -39.67 -110.74 -29.63
CA GLY A 597 -39.55 -111.40 -30.92
C GLY A 597 -38.13 -111.30 -31.47
N ILE A 598 -37.36 -112.38 -31.56
CA ILE A 598 -36.05 -112.43 -32.22
C ILE A 598 -36.28 -112.86 -33.68
N GLY A 599 -35.90 -112.06 -34.68
CA GLY A 599 -36.16 -112.37 -36.10
C GLY A 599 -37.60 -112.11 -36.59
N THR A 600 -38.48 -111.53 -35.77
CA THR A 600 -39.89 -111.24 -36.11
C THR A 600 -40.39 -109.92 -35.53
N THR A 601 -41.35 -109.29 -36.20
CA THR A 601 -42.02 -108.05 -35.78
C THR A 601 -43.28 -108.27 -34.96
N ALA A 602 -43.85 -109.48 -34.97
CA ALA A 602 -45.15 -109.80 -34.38
C ALA A 602 -45.07 -111.08 -33.51
N PRO A 603 -44.37 -111.04 -32.36
CA PRO A 603 -44.28 -112.19 -31.47
C PRO A 603 -45.65 -112.55 -30.87
N GLY A 604 -46.15 -113.74 -31.20
CA GLY A 604 -47.42 -114.27 -30.70
C GLY A 604 -47.37 -114.77 -29.25
N ASN A 605 -46.17 -115.02 -28.71
CA ASN A 605 -45.90 -115.46 -27.34
C ASN A 605 -44.86 -114.57 -26.66
N LYS A 606 -44.69 -114.71 -25.33
CA LYS A 606 -43.72 -113.95 -24.51
C LYS A 606 -42.31 -113.95 -25.08
N LEU A 607 -41.88 -115.05 -25.68
CA LEU A 607 -40.68 -115.14 -26.50
C LEU A 607 -41.02 -115.85 -27.81
N THR A 608 -40.71 -115.22 -28.95
CA THR A 608 -40.83 -115.81 -30.29
C THR A 608 -39.49 -115.65 -31.00
N VAL A 609 -38.89 -116.74 -31.49
CA VAL A 609 -37.62 -116.69 -32.23
C VAL A 609 -37.86 -117.26 -33.63
N VAL A 610 -37.49 -116.53 -34.68
CA VAL A 610 -37.67 -116.91 -36.09
C VAL A 610 -36.31 -116.82 -36.81
N GLY A 611 -35.81 -117.94 -37.35
CA GLY A 611 -34.51 -118.00 -38.05
C GLY A 611 -34.17 -119.41 -38.57
N ALA A 612 -33.24 -119.50 -39.53
CA ALA A 612 -32.94 -120.73 -40.29
C ALA A 612 -32.24 -121.86 -39.48
N ASP A 613 -31.69 -121.56 -38.30
CA ASP A 613 -30.98 -122.52 -37.44
C ASP A 613 -31.71 -122.77 -36.10
N VAL A 614 -33.05 -122.80 -36.10
CA VAL A 614 -33.78 -123.33 -34.93
C VAL A 614 -33.82 -124.86 -35.06
N PRO A 615 -33.16 -125.65 -34.19
CA PRO A 615 -33.26 -127.10 -34.23
C PRO A 615 -34.73 -127.48 -34.06
N SER A 616 -35.32 -128.13 -35.06
CA SER A 616 -36.73 -128.54 -35.11
C SER A 616 -37.08 -129.69 -34.15
N THR A 617 -36.45 -129.74 -32.99
CA THR A 617 -36.77 -130.67 -31.91
C THR A 617 -36.72 -129.94 -30.57
N MET A 618 -37.76 -129.15 -30.27
CA MET A 618 -38.09 -128.94 -28.87
C MET A 618 -38.73 -130.23 -28.35
N PRO A 619 -38.17 -130.88 -27.31
CA PRO A 619 -38.80 -132.03 -26.68
C PRO A 619 -40.14 -131.61 -26.07
N THR A 620 -41.20 -132.33 -26.42
CA THR A 620 -42.49 -132.23 -25.75
C THR A 620 -42.34 -132.66 -24.29
N GLY A 621 -42.38 -131.70 -23.35
CA GLY A 621 -42.50 -132.02 -21.94
C GLY A 621 -42.25 -130.86 -20.98
N LEU A 622 -43.32 -130.50 -20.25
CA LEU A 622 -43.39 -129.68 -19.01
C LEU A 622 -43.67 -128.16 -19.18
N GLY A 623 -44.95 -127.83 -19.30
CA GLY A 623 -45.75 -127.25 -18.21
C GLY A 623 -45.48 -125.81 -17.73
N TYR A 624 -46.37 -124.92 -18.18
CA TYR A 624 -46.68 -123.52 -17.79
C TYR A 624 -45.76 -122.39 -18.28
#